data_AF-A0A1W6SSM5-F1
#
_entry.id   AF-A0A1W6SSM5-F1
#
_cell.length_a   1.000
_cell.length_b   1.000
_cell.length_c   1.000
_cell.angle_alpha   90.00
_cell.angle_beta   90.00
_cell.angle_gamma   90.00
#
_symmetry.space_group_name_H-M   'P 1'
#
loop_
_entity.id
_entity.type
_entity.pdbx_description
1 polymer ?
#
loop_
_entity_poly.entity_id
_entity_poly.type
_entity_poly.pdbx_seq_one_letter_code
_entity_poly.pdbx_strand_id
1 'polypeptide(L)'
;MHRSPIARLLWCGLGAAAGIGLALLLTSPPASPFFFASLGGSAVFLFGLTRAPAAQPRALFGGHLGGALIGIACYQFFGDALWVYALAQVLVLWYMLLTGTVHPPAGANPIIMIYGHSSLSALWHPVFVGVLSLAVVAVIWSRMYPGLSPYPVAWLDRSPPSLFWGGWKE
;
A
#
# COMPACT_ATOMS: atom_id res chain seq x y z
N MET A 1 25.61 8.53 -17.06
CA MET A 1 24.93 9.60 -16.29
C MET A 1 25.16 9.35 -14.80
N HIS A 2 26.03 10.13 -14.17
CA HIS A 2 26.28 10.07 -12.73
C HIS A 2 24.97 10.35 -11.98
N ARG A 3 24.43 9.33 -11.30
CA ARG A 3 23.17 9.44 -10.56
C ARG A 3 23.43 10.22 -9.27
N SER A 4 23.30 11.54 -9.33
CA SER A 4 23.38 12.40 -8.14
C SER A 4 22.42 11.88 -7.06
N PRO A 5 22.89 11.57 -5.85
CA PRO A 5 22.02 11.14 -4.74
C PRO A 5 20.93 12.17 -4.45
N ILE A 6 21.26 13.45 -4.54
CA ILE A 6 20.31 14.56 -4.34
C ILE A 6 19.24 14.54 -5.42
N ALA A 7 19.62 14.37 -6.70
CA ALA A 7 18.64 14.29 -7.80
C ALA A 7 17.68 13.10 -7.61
N ARG A 8 18.18 11.95 -7.12
CA ARG A 8 17.31 10.82 -6.76
C ARG A 8 16.34 11.18 -5.64
N LEU A 9 16.83 11.78 -4.55
CA LEU A 9 15.99 12.17 -3.41
C LEU A 9 14.88 13.14 -3.83
N LEU A 10 15.23 14.18 -4.59
CA LEU A 10 14.27 15.15 -5.12
C LEU A 10 13.24 14.47 -6.03
N TRP A 11 13.68 13.58 -6.92
CA TRP A 11 12.77 12.86 -7.83
C TRP A 11 11.80 11.95 -7.09
N CYS A 12 12.29 11.17 -6.12
CA CYS A 12 11.43 10.33 -5.28
C CYS A 12 10.44 11.18 -4.47
N GLY A 13 10.92 12.28 -3.87
CA GLY A 13 10.13 13.17 -3.03
C GLY A 13 9.00 13.86 -3.81
N LEU A 14 9.30 14.39 -5.00
CA LEU A 14 8.31 15.04 -5.86
C LEU A 14 7.25 14.04 -6.36
N GLY A 15 7.65 12.83 -6.76
CA GLY A 15 6.71 11.78 -7.14
C GLY A 15 5.79 11.37 -6.00
N ALA A 16 6.35 11.18 -4.80
CA ALA A 16 5.57 10.87 -3.60
C ALA A 16 4.61 12.00 -3.23
N ALA A 17 5.05 13.26 -3.27
CA ALA A 17 4.22 14.43 -3.01
C ALA A 17 3.07 14.54 -4.01
N ALA A 18 3.33 14.33 -5.31
CA ALA A 18 2.30 14.33 -6.34
C ALA A 18 1.28 13.19 -6.14
N GLY A 19 1.75 11.98 -5.83
CA GLY A 19 0.89 10.83 -5.60
C GLY A 19 0.00 10.98 -4.37
N ILE A 20 0.59 11.37 -3.24
CA ILE A 20 -0.14 11.62 -1.99
C ILE A 20 -1.09 12.80 -2.16
N GLY A 21 -0.65 13.87 -2.81
CA GLY A 21 -1.48 15.05 -3.08
C GLY A 21 -2.71 14.70 -3.92
N LEU A 22 -2.54 13.91 -5.00
CA LEU A 22 -3.66 13.41 -5.80
C LEU A 22 -4.60 12.52 -4.98
N ALA A 23 -4.04 11.60 -4.19
CA ALA A 23 -4.84 10.73 -3.33
C ALA A 23 -5.68 11.56 -2.33
N LEU A 24 -5.08 12.52 -1.64
CA LEU A 24 -5.78 13.42 -0.70
C LEU A 24 -6.89 14.21 -1.39
N LEU A 25 -6.63 14.74 -2.58
CA LEU A 25 -7.62 15.51 -3.34
C LEU A 25 -8.83 14.66 -3.75
N LEU A 26 -8.63 13.40 -4.15
CA LEU A 26 -9.70 12.53 -4.64
C LEU A 26 -10.42 11.78 -3.52
N THR A 27 -9.75 11.53 -2.41
CA THR A 27 -10.33 10.80 -1.27
C THR A 27 -10.99 11.71 -0.24
N SER A 28 -10.67 13.01 -0.20
CA SER A 28 -11.26 14.00 0.70
C SER A 28 -11.51 13.46 2.12
N PRO A 29 -10.48 12.91 2.78
CA PRO A 29 -10.67 12.16 4.01
C PRO A 29 -11.13 13.06 5.17
N PRO A 30 -11.73 12.48 6.22
CA PRO A 30 -11.90 13.17 7.49
C PRO A 30 -10.57 13.76 7.96
N ALA A 31 -10.60 14.81 8.78
CA ALA A 31 -9.41 15.52 9.27
C ALA A 31 -8.42 14.66 10.11
N SER A 32 -8.66 13.35 10.25
CA SER A 32 -7.73 12.42 10.89
C SER A 32 -6.59 12.05 9.92
N PRO A 33 -5.32 12.37 10.24
CA PRO A 33 -4.18 11.97 9.42
C PRO A 33 -3.98 10.45 9.39
N PHE A 34 -4.62 9.71 10.30
CA PHE A 34 -4.45 8.27 10.46
C PHE A 34 -4.93 7.48 9.23
N PHE A 35 -5.91 8.01 8.49
CA PHE A 35 -6.45 7.37 7.28
C PHE A 35 -5.40 7.22 6.15
N PHE A 36 -4.30 7.98 6.18
CA PHE A 36 -3.24 7.98 5.15
C PHE A 36 -1.96 7.29 5.60
N ALA A 37 -1.92 6.73 6.81
CA ALA A 37 -0.73 6.05 7.32
C ALA A 37 -0.29 4.94 6.35
N SER A 38 -1.24 4.22 5.74
CA SER A 38 -0.95 3.19 4.75
C SER A 38 -0.43 3.79 3.43
N LEU A 39 -1.06 4.84 2.89
CA LEU A 39 -0.66 5.46 1.61
C LEU A 39 0.74 6.11 1.66
N GLY A 40 1.12 6.71 2.80
CA GLY A 40 2.46 7.25 2.99
C GLY A 40 3.54 6.18 2.84
N GLY A 41 3.33 5.01 3.47
CA GLY A 41 4.23 3.87 3.30
C GLY A 41 4.24 3.33 1.86
N SER A 42 3.08 3.30 1.19
CA SER A 42 2.99 2.88 -0.21
C SER A 42 3.78 3.80 -1.15
N ALA A 43 3.77 5.11 -0.88
CA ALA A 43 4.57 6.07 -1.63
C ALA A 43 6.08 5.79 -1.51
N VAL A 44 6.57 5.39 -0.32
CA VAL A 44 7.97 4.98 -0.13
C VAL A 44 8.33 3.82 -1.08
N PHE A 45 7.46 2.82 -1.18
CA PHE A 45 7.68 1.68 -2.07
C PHE A 45 7.62 2.07 -3.55
N LEU A 46 6.58 2.80 -3.96
CA LEU A 46 6.36 3.13 -5.37
C LEU A 46 7.43 4.06 -5.94
N PHE A 47 7.82 5.09 -5.20
CA PHE A 47 8.74 6.13 -5.68
C PHE A 47 10.19 5.89 -5.23
N GLY A 48 10.41 5.24 -4.08
CA GLY A 48 11.74 4.97 -3.53
C GLY A 48 12.31 3.59 -3.87
N LEU A 49 11.44 2.58 -3.96
CA LEU A 49 11.77 1.16 -4.12
C LEU A 49 10.99 0.52 -5.29
N THR A 50 10.84 1.23 -6.41
CA THR A 50 9.95 0.89 -7.55
C THR A 50 10.07 -0.55 -8.06
N ARG A 51 11.24 -1.18 -7.94
CA ARG A 51 11.51 -2.57 -8.37
C ARG A 51 11.18 -3.63 -7.32
N ALA A 52 10.90 -3.25 -6.08
CA ALA A 52 10.61 -4.20 -5.02
C ALA A 52 9.34 -4.99 -5.38
N PRO A 53 9.28 -6.32 -5.13
CA PRO A 53 8.07 -7.11 -5.32
C PRO A 53 6.87 -6.51 -4.56
N ALA A 54 7.12 -6.00 -3.34
CA ALA A 54 6.11 -5.35 -2.52
C ALA A 54 5.61 -4.02 -3.11
N ALA A 55 6.32 -3.39 -4.06
CA ALA A 55 5.84 -2.19 -4.75
C ALA A 55 4.92 -2.53 -5.94
N GLN A 56 4.93 -3.77 -6.43
CA GLN A 56 4.23 -4.14 -7.66
C GLN A 56 2.70 -4.22 -7.47
N PRO A 57 1.91 -4.08 -8.56
CA PRO A 57 0.45 -3.96 -8.49
C PRO A 57 -0.24 -5.08 -7.71
N ARG A 58 0.19 -6.35 -7.88
CA ARG A 58 -0.35 -7.47 -7.10
C ARG A 58 -0.27 -7.23 -5.59
N ALA A 59 0.91 -6.85 -5.10
CA ALA A 59 1.12 -6.58 -3.68
C ALA A 59 0.37 -5.32 -3.24
N LEU A 60 0.50 -4.23 -4.00
CA LEU A 60 -0.13 -2.95 -3.70
C LEU A 60 -1.66 -3.10 -3.55
N PHE A 61 -2.36 -3.51 -4.61
CA PHE A 61 -3.81 -3.60 -4.58
C PHE A 61 -4.30 -4.77 -3.72
N GLY A 62 -3.68 -5.94 -3.86
CA GLY A 62 -4.09 -7.14 -3.11
C GLY A 62 -3.91 -6.97 -1.60
N GLY A 63 -2.80 -6.35 -1.18
CA GLY A 63 -2.54 -6.03 0.21
C GLY A 63 -3.54 -5.02 0.77
N HIS A 64 -3.74 -3.87 0.10
CA HIS A 64 -4.63 -2.83 0.63
C HIS A 64 -6.11 -3.25 0.65
N LEU A 65 -6.62 -3.83 -0.45
CA LEU A 65 -8.03 -4.21 -0.53
C LEU A 65 -8.34 -5.38 0.40
N GLY A 66 -7.48 -6.39 0.44
CA GLY A 66 -7.64 -7.52 1.36
C GLY A 66 -7.47 -7.11 2.82
N GLY A 67 -6.46 -6.28 3.11
CA GLY A 67 -6.22 -5.75 4.46
C GLY A 67 -7.39 -4.91 4.99
N ALA A 68 -7.96 -4.06 4.14
CA ALA A 68 -9.15 -3.29 4.49
C ALA A 68 -10.38 -4.18 4.67
N LEU A 69 -10.61 -5.13 3.76
CA LEU A 69 -11.76 -6.04 3.85
C LEU A 69 -11.73 -6.85 5.15
N ILE A 70 -10.56 -7.38 5.53
CA ILE A 70 -10.39 -8.12 6.78
C ILE A 70 -10.66 -7.22 7.99
N GLY A 71 -10.13 -5.98 8.00
CA GLY A 71 -10.41 -5.03 9.08
C GLY A 71 -11.90 -4.69 9.22
N ILE A 72 -12.57 -4.41 8.10
CA ILE A 72 -14.02 -4.17 8.07
C ILE A 72 -14.75 -5.39 8.62
N ALA A 73 -14.44 -6.60 8.14
CA ALA A 73 -15.07 -7.82 8.63
C ALA A 73 -14.87 -8.00 10.14
N CYS A 74 -13.64 -7.86 10.65
CA CYS A 74 -13.34 -7.97 12.08
C CYS A 74 -14.15 -6.96 12.91
N TYR A 75 -14.25 -5.71 12.47
CA TYR A 75 -15.06 -4.70 13.14
C TYR A 75 -16.55 -5.09 13.18
N GLN A 76 -17.10 -5.52 12.04
CA GLN A 76 -18.53 -5.87 11.94
C GLN A 76 -18.90 -7.09 12.79
N PHE A 77 -17.99 -8.05 12.99
CA PHE A 77 -18.25 -9.25 13.80
C PHE A 77 -17.91 -9.10 15.28
N PHE A 78 -16.90 -8.29 15.62
CA PHE A 78 -16.31 -8.29 16.96
C PHE A 78 -16.21 -6.90 17.60
N GLY A 79 -16.57 -5.82 16.89
CA GLY A 79 -16.45 -4.45 17.37
C GLY A 79 -15.00 -3.93 17.33
N ASP A 80 -14.68 -3.00 18.23
CA ASP A 80 -13.41 -2.26 18.26
C ASP A 80 -12.60 -2.44 19.55
N ALA A 81 -12.78 -3.57 20.23
CA ALA A 81 -11.93 -3.92 21.36
C ALA A 81 -10.46 -4.14 20.93
N LEU A 82 -9.50 -3.84 21.81
CA LEU A 82 -8.07 -3.88 21.48
C LEU A 82 -7.61 -5.24 20.91
N TRP A 83 -8.19 -6.34 21.38
CA TRP A 83 -7.86 -7.69 20.89
C TRP A 83 -8.30 -7.90 19.42
N VAL A 84 -9.32 -7.18 18.93
CA VAL A 84 -9.80 -7.26 17.54
C VAL A 84 -8.77 -6.68 16.58
N TYR A 85 -8.08 -5.60 16.97
CA TYR A 85 -6.96 -5.04 16.21
C TYR A 85 -5.82 -6.05 16.06
N ALA A 86 -5.46 -6.73 17.14
CA ALA A 86 -4.43 -7.77 17.11
C ALA A 86 -4.83 -8.95 16.21
N LEU A 87 -6.09 -9.41 16.34
CA LEU A 87 -6.64 -10.47 15.49
C LEU A 87 -6.58 -10.07 14.01
N ALA A 88 -7.08 -8.88 13.66
CA ALA A 88 -7.11 -8.42 12.28
C ALA A 88 -5.70 -8.32 11.69
N GLN A 89 -4.71 -7.88 12.47
CA GLN A 89 -3.33 -7.83 12.02
C GLN A 89 -2.74 -9.21 11.70
N VAL A 90 -3.01 -10.21 12.54
CA VAL A 90 -2.56 -11.59 12.28
C VAL A 90 -3.24 -12.15 11.03
N LEU A 91 -4.55 -11.93 10.87
CA LEU A 91 -5.30 -12.39 9.71
C LEU A 91 -4.81 -11.73 8.41
N VAL A 92 -4.52 -10.42 8.45
CA VAL A 92 -3.98 -9.69 7.30
C VAL A 92 -2.58 -10.17 6.94
N LEU A 93 -1.72 -10.43 7.93
CA LEU A 93 -0.41 -11.04 7.70
C LEU A 93 -0.54 -12.39 6.99
N TRP A 94 -1.36 -13.30 7.52
CA TRP A 94 -1.59 -14.61 6.92
C TRP A 94 -2.17 -14.51 5.52
N TYR A 95 -3.18 -13.67 5.32
CA TYR A 95 -3.77 -13.41 4.01
C TYR A 95 -2.71 -12.97 2.99
N MET A 96 -1.90 -11.96 3.34
CA MET A 96 -0.90 -11.43 2.41
C MET A 96 0.19 -12.46 2.09
N LEU A 97 0.61 -13.28 3.07
CA LEU A 97 1.57 -14.36 2.84
C LEU A 97 0.99 -15.44 1.92
N LEU A 98 -0.23 -15.93 2.22
CA LEU A 98 -0.88 -16.98 1.45
C LEU A 98 -1.19 -16.56 0.01
N THR A 99 -1.56 -15.30 -0.20
CA THR A 99 -1.92 -14.76 -1.52
C THR A 99 -0.71 -14.19 -2.27
N GLY A 100 0.46 -14.10 -1.64
CA GLY A 100 1.65 -13.47 -2.21
C GLY A 100 1.43 -11.99 -2.53
N THR A 101 0.71 -11.27 -1.67
CA THR A 101 0.39 -9.85 -1.82
C THR A 101 0.98 -8.99 -0.67
N VAL A 102 2.10 -9.41 -0.09
CA VAL A 102 2.74 -8.68 1.01
C VAL A 102 3.13 -7.28 0.55
N HIS A 103 2.38 -6.30 1.02
CA HIS A 103 2.68 -4.89 0.92
C HIS A 103 2.68 -4.34 2.34
N PRO A 104 3.85 -4.23 3.00
CA PRO A 104 3.92 -3.83 4.41
C PRO A 104 3.09 -2.58 4.77
N PRO A 105 3.00 -1.53 3.92
CA PRO A 105 2.14 -0.38 4.20
C PRO A 105 0.65 -0.71 4.31
N ALA A 106 0.16 -1.74 3.60
CA ALA A 106 -1.22 -2.20 3.72
C ALA A 106 -1.53 -2.84 5.08
N GLY A 107 -0.51 -3.21 5.87
CA GLY A 107 -0.69 -3.66 7.26
C GLY A 107 -1.29 -2.60 8.18
N ALA A 108 -1.34 -1.32 7.78
CA ALA A 108 -2.09 -0.32 8.55
C ALA A 108 -3.61 -0.34 8.27
N ASN A 109 -4.04 -0.87 7.11
CA ASN A 109 -5.44 -0.85 6.69
C ASN A 109 -6.42 -1.46 7.70
N PRO A 110 -6.21 -2.66 8.26
CA PRO A 110 -7.20 -3.24 9.18
C PRO A 110 -7.41 -2.39 10.43
N ILE A 111 -6.33 -1.79 10.96
CA ILE A 111 -6.40 -0.88 12.11
C ILE A 111 -7.22 0.36 11.74
N ILE A 112 -6.97 0.95 10.56
CA ILE A 112 -7.70 2.14 10.09
C ILE A 112 -9.19 1.81 9.94
N MET A 113 -9.55 0.64 9.40
CA MET A 113 -10.94 0.25 9.19
C MET A 113 -11.68 0.02 10.52
N ILE A 114 -11.04 -0.61 11.50
CA ILE A 114 -11.63 -0.84 12.83
C ILE A 114 -11.77 0.50 13.55
N TYR A 115 -10.72 1.33 13.59
CA TYR A 115 -10.74 2.63 14.25
C TYR A 115 -11.78 3.58 13.64
N GLY A 116 -11.90 3.58 12.31
CA GLY A 116 -12.84 4.40 11.58
C GLY A 116 -14.25 3.84 11.53
N HIS A 117 -14.56 2.75 12.25
CA HIS A 117 -15.87 2.07 12.24
C HIS A 117 -16.40 1.86 10.81
N SER A 118 -15.49 1.45 9.92
CA SER A 118 -15.72 1.54 8.47
C SER A 118 -16.71 0.49 7.98
N SER A 119 -17.52 0.88 6.99
CA SER A 119 -18.38 -0.03 6.22
C SER A 119 -17.68 -0.50 4.94
N LEU A 120 -18.32 -1.43 4.21
CA LEU A 120 -17.79 -1.92 2.93
C LEU A 120 -17.56 -0.82 1.87
N SER A 121 -18.22 0.33 1.97
CA SER A 121 -17.98 1.45 1.04
C SER A 121 -16.54 1.96 1.13
N ALA A 122 -15.88 1.80 2.30
CA ALA A 122 -14.49 2.17 2.53
C ALA A 122 -13.52 1.48 1.56
N LEU A 123 -13.86 0.29 1.06
CA LEU A 123 -13.05 -0.44 0.07
C LEU A 123 -12.93 0.31 -1.24
N TRP A 124 -14.05 0.83 -1.74
CA TRP A 124 -14.05 1.65 -2.95
C TRP A 124 -13.46 3.03 -2.66
N HIS A 125 -13.97 3.69 -1.62
CA HIS A 125 -13.54 5.02 -1.22
C HIS A 125 -13.49 5.10 0.31
N PRO A 126 -12.32 5.36 0.92
CA PRO A 126 -11.13 5.94 0.30
C PRO A 126 -10.08 4.95 -0.23
N VAL A 127 -10.16 3.64 0.09
CA VAL A 127 -9.02 2.72 -0.08
C VAL A 127 -8.61 2.54 -1.54
N PHE A 128 -9.51 2.07 -2.41
CA PHE A 128 -9.19 1.83 -3.81
C PHE A 128 -8.79 3.12 -4.53
N VAL A 129 -9.55 4.20 -4.35
CA VAL A 129 -9.25 5.51 -4.96
C VAL A 129 -7.86 6.03 -4.55
N GLY A 130 -7.51 5.95 -3.26
CA GLY A 130 -6.20 6.38 -2.77
C GLY A 130 -5.05 5.57 -3.35
N VAL A 131 -5.18 4.24 -3.37
CA VAL A 131 -4.16 3.34 -3.92
C VAL A 131 -4.02 3.51 -5.44
N LEU A 132 -5.14 3.65 -6.16
CA LEU A 132 -5.15 3.88 -7.59
C LEU A 132 -4.47 5.21 -7.94
N SER A 133 -4.70 6.26 -7.14
CA SER A 133 -4.08 7.57 -7.33
C SER A 133 -2.55 7.47 -7.28
N LEU A 134 -2.01 6.77 -6.28
CA LEU A 134 -0.57 6.51 -6.18
C LEU A 134 -0.05 5.70 -7.37
N ALA A 135 -0.77 4.64 -7.77
CA ALA A 135 -0.36 3.78 -8.88
C ALA A 135 -0.31 4.55 -10.21
N VAL A 136 -1.31 5.37 -10.50
CA VAL A 136 -1.36 6.21 -11.72
C VAL A 136 -0.18 7.18 -11.75
N VAL A 137 0.09 7.86 -10.63
CA VAL A 137 1.24 8.77 -10.56
C VAL A 137 2.56 8.00 -10.71
N ALA A 138 2.71 6.83 -10.09
CA ALA A 138 3.91 6.00 -10.25
C ALA A 138 4.14 5.56 -11.71
N VAL A 139 3.08 5.19 -12.44
CA VAL A 139 3.14 4.85 -13.87
C VAL A 139 3.65 6.02 -14.70
N ILE A 140 3.10 7.23 -14.50
CA ILE A 140 3.50 8.42 -15.26
C ILE A 140 4.92 8.85 -14.87
N TRP A 141 5.17 9.01 -13.56
CA TRP A 141 6.40 9.55 -13.01
C TRP A 141 7.62 8.68 -13.34
N SER A 142 7.47 7.35 -13.30
CA SER A 142 8.57 6.43 -13.64
C SER A 142 9.04 6.54 -15.10
N ARG A 143 8.17 6.98 -16.02
CA ARG A 143 8.48 7.15 -17.44
C ARG A 143 9.13 8.50 -17.77
N MET A 144 8.99 9.48 -16.89
CA MET A 144 9.55 10.82 -17.08
C MET A 144 11.05 10.91 -16.77
N TYR A 145 11.61 9.95 -16.02
CA TYR A 145 13.04 9.95 -15.67
C TYR A 145 13.85 9.05 -16.62
N PRO A 146 14.80 9.59 -17.40
CA PRO A 146 15.62 8.80 -18.29
C PRO A 146 16.41 7.70 -17.55
N GLY A 147 16.21 6.44 -17.95
CA GLY A 147 16.92 5.29 -17.39
C GLY A 147 16.41 4.79 -16.03
N LEU A 148 15.31 5.33 -15.52
CA LEU A 148 14.53 4.68 -14.45
C LEU A 148 13.73 3.52 -15.04
N SER A 149 13.51 2.47 -14.24
CA SER A 149 12.65 1.37 -14.70
C SER A 149 11.19 1.83 -14.72
N PRO A 150 10.45 1.59 -15.81
CA PRO A 150 9.04 1.95 -15.87
C PRO A 150 8.26 1.10 -14.87
N TYR A 151 7.40 1.75 -14.09
CA TYR A 151 6.44 1.09 -13.23
C TYR A 151 5.16 0.78 -14.01
N PRO A 152 4.52 -0.38 -13.78
CA PRO A 152 5.04 -1.51 -13.01
C PRO A 152 6.11 -2.29 -13.77
N VAL A 153 6.98 -2.94 -13.02
CA VAL A 153 8.07 -3.78 -13.55
C VAL A 153 7.60 -5.22 -13.73
N ALA A 154 6.78 -5.71 -12.80
CA ALA A 154 6.21 -7.06 -12.87
C ALA A 154 4.82 -7.09 -12.23
N TRP A 155 3.78 -7.10 -13.06
CA TRP A 155 2.39 -6.92 -12.63
C TRP A 155 1.91 -7.97 -11.61
N LEU A 156 2.27 -9.23 -11.82
CA LEU A 156 1.69 -10.39 -11.15
C LEU A 156 2.65 -11.13 -10.23
N ASP A 157 3.89 -10.65 -10.12
CA ASP A 157 4.92 -11.24 -9.27
C ASP A 157 4.48 -11.25 -7.82
N ARG A 158 4.74 -12.37 -7.14
CA ARG A 158 4.41 -12.55 -5.73
C ARG A 158 5.31 -11.68 -4.87
N SER A 159 4.74 -11.14 -3.80
CA SER A 159 5.50 -10.59 -2.69
C SER A 159 5.13 -11.32 -1.40
N PRO A 160 6.09 -11.94 -0.70
CA PRO A 160 7.43 -12.32 -1.19
C PRO A 160 7.36 -13.32 -2.37
N PRO A 161 8.47 -13.56 -3.10
CA PRO A 161 8.48 -14.48 -4.24
C PRO A 161 8.08 -15.93 -3.92
N SER A 162 8.37 -16.39 -2.69
CA SER A 162 7.99 -17.71 -2.18
C SER A 162 7.50 -17.59 -0.72
N LEU A 163 6.78 -18.60 -0.22
CA LEU A 163 6.39 -18.69 1.20
C LEU A 163 7.60 -18.87 2.12
N PHE A 164 8.64 -19.53 1.61
CA PHE A 164 9.91 -19.74 2.30
C PHE A 164 10.88 -18.60 2.00
N TRP A 165 10.55 -17.41 2.48
CA TRP A 165 11.35 -16.19 2.28
C TRP A 165 11.61 -15.50 3.62
N GLY A 166 12.64 -14.66 3.70
CA GLY A 166 12.90 -13.86 4.92
C GLY A 166 13.46 -14.65 6.11
N GLY A 167 14.17 -15.75 5.85
CA GLY A 167 14.85 -16.56 6.88
C GLY A 167 14.45 -18.03 6.89
N TRP A 168 13.33 -18.35 6.23
CA TRP A 168 12.86 -19.72 6.05
C TRP A 168 13.47 -20.32 4.79
N LYS A 169 13.95 -21.56 4.87
CA LYS A 169 14.44 -22.33 3.71
C LYS A 169 13.31 -23.23 3.20
N GLU A 170 13.32 -23.48 1.90
CA GLU A 170 12.50 -24.54 1.26
C GLU A 170 12.87 -25.93 1.78
#